data_AF-A0A7D5GDE4-F1
#
_entry.id   AF-A0A7D5GDE4-F1
#
_cell.length_a   1.000
_cell.length_b   1.000
_cell.length_c   1.000
_cell.angle_alpha   90.00
_cell.angle_beta   90.00
_cell.angle_gamma   90.00
#
_symmetry.space_group_name_H-M   'P 1'
#
loop_
_entity.id
_entity.type
_entity.pdbx_description
1 polymer ?
#
loop_
_entity_poly.entity_id
_entity_poly.type
_entity_poly.pdbx_seq_one_letter_code
_entity_poly.pdbx_strand_id
1 'polypeptide(L)'
;MPIDDISRDLFADAFQLEEAGEYGEAAELYALRAFAGLLESTFQPGRTMRLAFAHTLEAISADVRGGNQSRAENLFTTLSPWYEPMIGDADDPILEGLLHEWMGDAHLMLESDDAVQRYQDAKRLYETQAEPGRNWAFEEEFDYAYWAFESFAESKGYAMPEDGKLDFLGRVEFKIALVEDVLPT
;
A
#
# COMPACT_ATOMS: atom_id res chain seq x y z
N MET A 1 0.37 1.34 29.67
CA MET A 1 -0.61 1.73 28.65
C MET A 1 -0.86 0.54 27.75
N PRO A 2 -2.11 0.26 27.36
CA PRO A 2 -2.39 -0.67 26.27
C PRO A 2 -1.74 -0.14 24.99
N ILE A 3 -1.26 -1.04 24.13
CA ILE A 3 -0.61 -0.70 22.86
C ILE A 3 -1.60 -0.01 21.88
N ASP A 4 -2.89 -0.32 22.03
CA ASP A 4 -4.00 0.25 21.24
C ASP A 4 -4.12 1.77 21.32
N ASP A 5 -3.83 2.40 22.48
CA ASP A 5 -3.94 3.87 22.64
C ASP A 5 -2.79 4.60 21.89
N ILE A 6 -1.58 4.02 21.90
CA ILE A 6 -0.42 4.58 21.20
C ILE A 6 -0.61 4.47 19.68
N SER A 7 -1.21 3.37 19.23
CA SER A 7 -1.50 3.11 17.81
C SER A 7 -2.72 3.87 17.27
N ARG A 8 -3.37 4.75 18.04
CA ARG A 8 -4.39 5.66 17.49
C ARG A 8 -3.88 7.10 17.40
N ASP A 9 -3.16 7.54 18.42
CA ASP A 9 -2.60 8.90 18.49
C ASP A 9 -1.56 9.13 17.38
N LEU A 10 -0.71 8.14 17.09
CA LEU A 10 0.32 8.27 16.05
C LEU A 10 -0.23 8.49 14.61
N PHE A 11 -1.52 8.23 14.34
CA PHE A 11 -2.12 8.29 12.98
C PHE A 11 -2.65 9.67 12.76
N ALA A 12 -3.39 10.18 13.75
CA ALA A 12 -3.80 11.57 13.77
C ALA A 12 -2.58 12.49 13.68
N ASP A 13 -1.49 12.15 14.36
CA ASP A 13 -0.24 12.91 14.30
C ASP A 13 0.43 12.80 12.92
N ALA A 14 0.54 11.59 12.34
CA ALA A 14 1.13 11.39 11.00
C ALA A 14 0.35 12.12 9.91
N PHE A 15 -0.98 12.00 9.93
CA PHE A 15 -1.86 12.68 8.98
C PHE A 15 -1.78 14.20 9.11
N GLN A 16 -1.76 14.74 10.34
CA GLN A 16 -1.60 16.19 10.55
C GLN A 16 -0.25 16.71 10.03
N LEU A 17 0.84 15.95 10.23
CA LEU A 17 2.16 16.29 9.68
C LEU A 17 2.14 16.30 8.16
N GLU A 18 1.47 15.33 7.55
CA GLU A 18 1.31 15.26 6.11
C GLU A 18 0.49 16.44 5.55
N GLU A 19 -0.64 16.80 6.19
CA GLU A 19 -1.42 17.99 5.83
C GLU A 19 -0.62 19.29 5.97
N ALA A 20 0.34 19.33 6.90
CA ALA A 20 1.27 20.44 7.08
C ALA A 20 2.43 20.45 6.08
N GLY A 21 2.58 19.39 5.26
CA GLY A 21 3.69 19.23 4.32
C GLY A 21 4.99 18.69 4.94
N GLU A 22 4.95 18.27 6.21
CA GLU A 22 6.07 17.67 6.95
C GLU A 22 6.21 16.17 6.63
N TYR A 23 6.33 15.85 5.35
CA TYR A 23 6.27 14.48 4.83
C TYR A 23 7.30 13.54 5.45
N GLY A 24 8.49 14.06 5.76
CA GLY A 24 9.55 13.26 6.36
C GLY A 24 9.20 12.76 7.76
N GLU A 25 8.56 13.60 8.58
CA GLU A 25 8.15 13.23 9.93
C GLU A 25 6.92 12.31 9.89
N ALA A 26 5.97 12.58 8.99
CA ALA A 26 4.82 11.71 8.75
C ALA A 26 5.26 10.29 8.36
N ALA A 27 6.21 10.16 7.43
CA ALA A 27 6.74 8.87 6.98
C ALA A 27 7.37 8.05 8.13
N GLU A 28 8.06 8.70 9.07
CA GLU A 28 8.64 8.02 10.23
C GLU A 28 7.56 7.43 11.15
N LEU A 29 6.45 8.15 11.35
CA LEU A 29 5.35 7.68 12.18
C LEU A 29 4.59 6.52 11.50
N TYR A 30 4.32 6.61 10.20
CA TYR A 30 3.74 5.50 9.44
C TYR A 30 4.66 4.26 9.45
N ALA A 31 5.97 4.44 9.26
CA ALA A 31 6.92 3.33 9.32
C ALA A 31 6.95 2.67 10.71
N LEU A 32 6.91 3.47 11.80
CA LEU A 32 6.85 2.94 13.16
C LEU A 32 5.61 2.07 13.38
N ARG A 33 4.45 2.48 12.84
CA ARG A 33 3.21 1.70 12.87
C ARG A 33 3.33 0.41 12.08
N ALA A 34 3.92 0.47 10.89
CA ALA A 34 4.17 -0.73 10.10
C ALA A 34 5.01 -1.75 10.90
N PHE A 35 6.13 -1.33 11.49
CA PHE A 35 6.96 -2.20 12.33
C PHE A 35 6.19 -2.76 13.54
N ALA A 36 5.40 -1.94 14.23
CA ALA A 36 4.58 -2.38 15.36
C ALA A 36 3.56 -3.45 14.93
N GLY A 37 2.84 -3.22 13.83
CA GLY A 37 1.88 -4.16 13.28
C GLY A 37 2.52 -5.47 12.82
N LEU A 38 3.72 -5.42 12.21
CA LEU A 38 4.48 -6.63 11.87
C LEU A 38 4.83 -7.46 13.11
N LEU A 39 5.30 -6.81 14.18
CA LEU A 39 5.63 -7.50 15.43
C LEU A 39 4.38 -8.15 16.06
N GLU A 40 3.25 -7.46 16.04
CA GLU A 40 1.98 -8.00 16.53
C GLU A 40 1.44 -9.15 15.65
N SER A 41 1.61 -9.05 14.34
CA SER A 41 1.15 -10.06 13.39
C SER A 41 1.79 -11.44 13.58
N THR A 42 2.98 -11.48 14.22
CA THR A 42 3.63 -12.72 14.63
C THR A 42 2.75 -13.57 15.56
N PHE A 43 1.77 -12.94 16.23
CA PHE A 43 0.85 -13.57 17.17
C PHE A 43 -0.58 -13.68 16.64
N GLN A 44 -0.97 -12.85 15.66
CA GLN A 44 -2.27 -12.88 14.97
C GLN A 44 -2.13 -12.52 13.48
N PRO A 45 -1.86 -13.51 12.61
CA PRO A 45 -1.68 -13.26 11.18
C PRO A 45 -3.01 -12.88 10.50
N GLY A 46 -2.93 -12.11 9.41
CA GLY A 46 -4.07 -11.67 8.62
C GLY A 46 -4.24 -10.14 8.62
N ARG A 47 -5.29 -9.64 9.28
CA ARG A 47 -5.65 -8.21 9.25
C ARG A 47 -4.53 -7.28 9.75
N THR A 48 -3.93 -7.56 10.90
CA THR A 48 -2.86 -6.73 11.49
C THR A 48 -1.66 -6.60 10.54
N MET A 49 -1.37 -7.67 9.81
CA MET A 49 -0.31 -7.68 8.81
C MET A 49 -0.65 -6.85 7.58
N ARG A 50 -1.92 -6.89 7.12
CA ARG A 50 -2.39 -6.01 6.05
C ARG A 50 -2.37 -4.54 6.45
N LEU A 51 -2.80 -4.21 7.66
CA LEU A 51 -2.66 -2.86 8.22
C LEU A 51 -1.19 -2.42 8.23
N ALA A 52 -0.28 -3.31 8.66
CA ALA A 52 1.15 -3.01 8.63
C ALA A 52 1.65 -2.76 7.20
N PHE A 53 1.16 -3.49 6.19
CA PHE A 53 1.52 -3.25 4.80
C PHE A 53 0.95 -1.92 4.30
N ALA A 54 -0.32 -1.61 4.57
CA ALA A 54 -0.93 -0.33 4.22
C ALA A 54 -0.14 0.86 4.82
N HIS A 55 0.25 0.78 6.09
CA HIS A 55 1.11 1.80 6.73
C HIS A 55 2.51 1.89 6.10
N THR A 56 3.05 0.79 5.59
CA THR A 56 4.30 0.84 4.80
C THR A 56 4.09 1.62 3.50
N LEU A 57 2.95 1.47 2.83
CA LEU A 57 2.64 2.25 1.62
C LEU A 57 2.49 3.74 1.93
N GLU A 58 1.81 4.10 3.03
CA GLU A 58 1.70 5.50 3.49
C GLU A 58 3.09 6.10 3.76
N ALA A 59 3.96 5.35 4.45
CA ALA A 59 5.33 5.77 4.73
C ALA A 59 6.14 6.00 3.44
N ILE A 60 6.07 5.08 2.48
CA ILE A 60 6.74 5.19 1.18
C ILE A 60 6.20 6.41 0.41
N SER A 61 4.88 6.56 0.31
CA SER A 61 4.23 7.66 -0.41
C SER A 61 4.60 9.03 0.19
N ALA A 62 4.61 9.15 1.52
CA ALA A 62 5.08 10.35 2.20
C ALA A 62 6.57 10.62 1.91
N ASP A 63 7.46 9.63 2.05
CA ASP A 63 8.88 9.82 1.76
C ASP A 63 9.16 10.24 0.33
N VAL A 64 8.51 9.61 -0.66
CA VAL A 64 8.66 9.94 -2.08
C VAL A 64 8.23 11.39 -2.35
N ARG A 65 7.08 11.83 -1.82
CA ARG A 65 6.62 13.23 -1.96
C ARG A 65 7.52 14.23 -1.21
N GLY A 66 8.14 13.78 -0.12
CA GLY A 66 9.16 14.54 0.62
C GLY A 66 10.54 14.57 -0.04
N GLY A 67 10.75 13.86 -1.15
CA GLY A 67 12.04 13.74 -1.85
C GLY A 67 13.04 12.80 -1.16
N ASN A 68 12.59 11.95 -0.25
CA ASN A 68 13.40 11.01 0.54
C ASN A 68 13.43 9.59 -0.10
N GLN A 69 13.65 9.51 -1.42
CA GLN A 69 13.59 8.26 -2.18
C GLN A 69 14.38 7.10 -1.54
N SER A 70 15.65 7.35 -1.19
CA SER A 70 16.51 6.31 -0.62
C SER A 70 16.01 5.80 0.74
N ARG A 71 15.26 6.60 1.50
CA ARG A 71 14.67 6.15 2.77
C ARG A 71 13.49 5.22 2.50
N ALA A 72 12.62 5.58 1.56
CA ALA A 72 11.50 4.74 1.12
C ALA A 72 12.00 3.38 0.58
N GLU A 73 13.04 3.37 -0.27
CA GLU A 73 13.64 2.14 -0.81
C GLU A 73 14.19 1.23 0.30
N ASN A 74 14.90 1.81 1.28
CA ASN A 74 15.44 1.06 2.41
C ASN A 74 14.33 0.48 3.29
N LEU A 75 13.25 1.25 3.53
CA LEU A 75 12.09 0.77 4.28
C LEU A 75 11.46 -0.44 3.57
N PHE A 76 11.16 -0.31 2.28
CA PHE A 76 10.54 -1.39 1.51
C PHE A 76 11.43 -2.63 1.43
N THR A 77 12.74 -2.46 1.19
CA THR A 77 13.72 -3.56 1.19
C THR A 77 13.77 -4.30 2.53
N THR A 78 13.57 -3.57 3.64
CA THR A 78 13.59 -4.14 4.99
C THR A 78 12.31 -4.93 5.30
N LEU A 79 11.17 -4.44 4.83
CA LEU A 79 9.85 -4.98 5.21
C LEU A 79 9.29 -5.99 4.20
N SER A 80 9.62 -5.90 2.91
CA SER A 80 9.12 -6.81 1.89
C SER A 80 9.34 -8.30 2.19
N PRO A 81 10.44 -8.76 2.85
CA PRO A 81 10.59 -10.16 3.22
C PRO A 81 9.55 -10.69 4.21
N TRP A 82 8.83 -9.80 4.90
CA TRP A 82 7.73 -10.16 5.79
C TRP A 82 6.40 -10.30 5.05
N TYR A 83 6.21 -9.57 3.96
CA TYR A 83 4.98 -9.58 3.16
C TYR A 83 4.98 -10.70 2.11
N GLU A 84 6.12 -10.98 1.48
CA GLU A 84 6.22 -11.95 0.39
C GLU A 84 5.73 -13.37 0.74
N PRO A 85 6.05 -13.94 1.92
CA PRO A 85 5.54 -15.26 2.27
C PRO A 85 4.01 -15.32 2.31
N MET A 86 3.34 -14.21 2.64
CA MET A 86 1.89 -14.16 2.73
C MET A 86 1.19 -14.27 1.39
N ILE A 87 1.85 -13.85 0.32
CA ILE A 87 1.30 -14.01 -1.03
C ILE A 87 1.14 -15.50 -1.30
N GLY A 88 2.19 -16.29 -1.03
CA GLY A 88 2.16 -17.74 -1.22
C GLY A 88 1.26 -18.50 -0.23
N ASP A 89 1.02 -17.93 0.96
CA ASP A 89 0.22 -18.54 2.02
C ASP A 89 -1.24 -18.03 2.05
N ALA A 90 -1.66 -17.19 1.10
CA ALA A 90 -3.01 -16.64 1.06
C ALA A 90 -4.03 -17.72 0.66
N ASP A 91 -4.96 -18.03 1.59
CA ASP A 91 -6.04 -19.00 1.35
C ASP A 91 -7.15 -18.47 0.40
N ASP A 92 -7.13 -17.17 0.06
CA ASP A 92 -8.10 -16.51 -0.82
C ASP A 92 -7.36 -15.87 -2.01
N PRO A 93 -7.64 -16.27 -3.26
CA PRO A 93 -7.02 -15.68 -4.46
C PRO A 93 -7.21 -14.17 -4.59
N ILE A 94 -8.28 -13.61 -4.03
CA ILE A 94 -8.50 -12.15 -4.01
C ILE A 94 -7.53 -11.48 -3.04
N LEU A 95 -7.25 -12.13 -1.91
CA LEU A 95 -6.24 -11.64 -0.98
C LEU A 95 -4.83 -11.77 -1.58
N GLU A 96 -4.53 -12.87 -2.25
CA GLU A 96 -3.26 -13.02 -3.00
C GLU A 96 -3.11 -11.91 -4.04
N GLY A 97 -4.16 -11.65 -4.83
CA GLY A 97 -4.18 -10.60 -5.84
C GLY A 97 -3.99 -9.20 -5.24
N LEU A 98 -4.59 -8.95 -4.08
CA LEU A 98 -4.42 -7.70 -3.34
C LEU A 98 -2.98 -7.50 -2.87
N LEU A 99 -2.36 -8.53 -2.33
CA LEU A 99 -0.97 -8.41 -1.85
C LEU A 99 -0.01 -8.19 -3.03
N HIS A 100 -0.26 -8.82 -4.18
CA HIS A 100 0.44 -8.49 -5.42
C HIS A 100 0.20 -7.03 -5.84
N GLU A 101 -1.05 -6.55 -5.79
CA GLU A 101 -1.40 -5.17 -6.11
C GLU A 101 -0.64 -4.17 -5.21
N TRP A 102 -0.63 -4.37 -3.89
CA TRP A 102 0.07 -3.51 -2.94
C TRP A 102 1.59 -3.56 -3.09
N MET A 103 2.15 -4.73 -3.42
CA MET A 103 3.56 -4.81 -3.80
C MET A 103 3.84 -3.99 -5.06
N GLY A 104 2.94 -4.06 -6.04
CA GLY A 104 2.99 -3.21 -7.23
C GLY A 104 2.94 -1.71 -6.90
N ASP A 105 2.07 -1.31 -5.97
CA ASP A 105 1.94 0.07 -5.50
C ASP A 105 3.27 0.59 -4.93
N ALA A 106 3.88 -0.19 -4.04
CA ALA A 106 5.19 0.14 -3.48
C ALA A 106 6.26 0.27 -4.57
N HIS A 107 6.37 -0.71 -5.47
CA HIS A 107 7.35 -0.66 -6.56
C HIS A 107 7.13 0.54 -7.49
N LEU A 108 5.87 0.89 -7.80
CA LEU A 108 5.56 2.06 -8.63
C LEU A 108 6.00 3.36 -7.95
N MET A 109 5.67 3.52 -6.66
CA MET A 109 6.10 4.69 -5.87
C MET A 109 7.62 4.81 -5.81
N LEU A 110 8.31 3.66 -5.79
CA LEU A 110 9.77 3.57 -5.77
C LEU A 110 10.41 3.66 -7.17
N GLU A 111 9.63 3.92 -8.21
CA GLU A 111 10.08 4.01 -9.60
C GLU A 111 10.78 2.74 -10.11
N SER A 112 10.27 1.58 -9.71
CA SER A 112 10.81 0.25 -10.03
C SER A 112 9.99 -0.48 -11.10
N ASP A 113 10.66 -0.98 -12.14
CA ASP A 113 10.06 -1.74 -13.24
C ASP A 113 9.33 -3.03 -12.79
N ASP A 114 9.65 -3.53 -11.59
CA ASP A 114 8.99 -4.69 -10.99
C ASP A 114 7.48 -4.43 -10.73
N ALA A 115 7.06 -3.17 -10.69
CA ALA A 115 5.66 -2.78 -10.51
C ALA A 115 4.74 -3.44 -11.55
N VAL A 116 5.15 -3.44 -12.83
CA VAL A 116 4.34 -4.02 -13.91
C VAL A 116 4.09 -5.50 -13.67
N GLN A 117 5.15 -6.25 -13.34
CA GLN A 117 5.02 -7.70 -13.12
C GLN A 117 4.07 -7.99 -11.96
N ARG A 118 4.16 -7.23 -10.86
CA ARG A 118 3.27 -7.39 -9.71
C ARG A 118 1.81 -7.11 -10.05
N TYR A 119 1.54 -6.05 -10.80
CA TYR A 119 0.18 -5.77 -11.26
C TYR A 119 -0.34 -6.83 -12.24
N GLN A 120 0.50 -7.38 -13.12
CA GLN A 120 0.10 -8.48 -14.01
C GLN A 120 -0.26 -9.75 -13.22
N ASP A 121 0.47 -10.05 -12.15
CA ASP A 121 0.13 -11.16 -11.26
C ASP A 121 -1.20 -10.94 -10.53
N ALA A 122 -1.43 -9.74 -9.99
CA ALA A 122 -2.71 -9.35 -9.40
C ALA A 122 -3.87 -9.48 -10.41
N LYS A 123 -3.68 -8.97 -11.64
CA LYS A 123 -4.67 -9.03 -12.72
C LYS A 123 -5.11 -10.47 -13.00
N ARG A 124 -4.15 -11.38 -13.16
CA ARG A 124 -4.41 -12.80 -13.44
C ARG A 124 -5.27 -13.47 -12.35
N LEU A 125 -5.05 -13.11 -11.09
CA LEU A 125 -5.83 -13.62 -9.95
C LEU A 125 -7.26 -13.07 -9.96
N TYR A 126 -7.41 -11.76 -10.23
CA TYR A 126 -8.72 -11.13 -10.31
C TYR A 126 -9.55 -11.61 -11.50
N GLU A 127 -8.96 -11.81 -12.68
CA GLU A 127 -9.66 -12.33 -13.87
C GLU A 127 -10.25 -13.73 -13.67
N THR A 128 -9.60 -14.55 -12.83
CA THR A 128 -9.96 -15.96 -12.67
C THR A 128 -10.93 -16.22 -11.51
N GLN A 129 -10.96 -15.34 -10.51
CA GLN A 129 -11.60 -15.62 -9.22
C GLN A 129 -12.42 -14.47 -8.64
N ALA A 130 -12.44 -13.27 -9.26
CA ALA A 130 -13.24 -12.16 -8.73
C ALA A 130 -14.74 -12.39 -9.00
N GLU A 131 -15.50 -12.53 -7.92
CA GLU A 131 -16.95 -12.39 -7.99
C GLU A 131 -17.31 -10.93 -8.29
N PRO A 132 -18.15 -10.64 -9.32
CA PRO A 132 -18.59 -9.29 -9.60
C PRO A 132 -19.25 -8.65 -8.37
N GLY A 133 -18.75 -7.49 -7.94
CA GLY A 133 -19.31 -6.72 -6.83
C GLY A 133 -18.70 -6.99 -5.45
N ARG A 134 -17.73 -7.92 -5.32
CA ARG A 134 -16.90 -7.98 -4.12
C ARG A 134 -15.95 -6.78 -4.14
N ASN A 135 -16.02 -5.94 -3.12
CA ASN A 135 -15.09 -4.83 -2.87
C ASN A 135 -14.75 -4.81 -1.37
N TRP A 136 -13.59 -4.24 -1.01
CA TRP A 136 -13.15 -4.16 0.38
C TRP A 136 -13.05 -2.68 0.81
N ALA A 137 -13.83 -1.80 0.16
CA ALA A 137 -13.88 -0.35 0.40
C ALA A 137 -14.47 0.06 1.77
N PHE A 138 -14.62 -0.90 2.68
CA PHE A 138 -15.11 -0.68 4.05
C PHE A 138 -14.15 -1.27 5.09
N GLU A 139 -13.03 -1.86 4.66
CA GLU A 139 -12.00 -2.36 5.55
C GLU A 139 -10.88 -1.31 5.65
N GLU A 140 -10.57 -0.90 6.88
CA GLU A 140 -9.66 0.21 7.20
C GLU A 140 -8.29 0.11 6.53
N GLU A 141 -7.70 -1.09 6.44
CA GLU A 141 -6.40 -1.26 5.76
C GLU A 141 -6.43 -0.92 4.25
N PHE A 142 -7.60 -0.98 3.62
CA PHE A 142 -7.76 -0.67 2.19
C PHE A 142 -7.87 0.81 1.96
N ASP A 143 -8.55 1.54 2.85
CA ASP A 143 -8.64 2.99 2.79
C ASP A 143 -7.23 3.60 2.89
N TYR A 144 -6.41 3.11 3.81
CA TYR A 144 -5.02 3.56 3.98
C TYR A 144 -4.15 3.26 2.76
N ALA A 145 -4.20 2.03 2.23
CA ALA A 145 -3.46 1.67 1.02
C ALA A 145 -3.93 2.49 -0.20
N TYR A 146 -5.24 2.72 -0.32
CA TYR A 146 -5.83 3.55 -1.37
C TYR A 146 -5.35 5.00 -1.26
N TRP A 147 -5.44 5.63 -0.08
CA TRP A 147 -5.01 7.02 0.12
C TRP A 147 -3.52 7.21 -0.11
N ALA A 148 -2.69 6.24 0.29
CA ALA A 148 -1.25 6.26 -0.01
C ALA A 148 -1.00 6.31 -1.53
N PHE A 149 -1.70 5.46 -2.28
CA PHE A 149 -1.62 5.41 -3.74
C PHE A 149 -2.18 6.66 -4.40
N GLU A 150 -3.36 7.12 -3.98
CA GLU A 150 -4.02 8.33 -4.48
C GLU A 150 -3.11 9.55 -4.30
N SER A 151 -2.58 9.74 -3.09
CA SER A 151 -1.65 10.82 -2.78
C SER A 151 -0.42 10.82 -3.67
N PHE A 152 0.13 9.64 -3.97
CA PHE A 152 1.24 9.50 -4.91
C PHE A 152 0.82 9.86 -6.34
N ALA A 153 -0.28 9.27 -6.84
CA ALA A 153 -0.76 9.48 -8.20
C ALA A 153 -1.07 10.98 -8.48
N GLU A 154 -1.72 11.64 -7.52
CA GLU A 154 -2.00 13.08 -7.58
C GLU A 154 -0.71 13.91 -7.60
N SER A 155 0.31 13.53 -6.83
CA SER A 155 1.62 14.21 -6.86
C SER A 155 2.32 14.11 -8.22
N LYS A 156 2.00 13.09 -9.02
CA LYS A 156 2.46 12.89 -10.39
C LYS A 156 1.49 13.50 -11.43
N GLY A 157 0.37 14.09 -11.00
CA GLY A 157 -0.59 14.80 -11.85
C GLY A 157 -1.73 13.94 -12.41
N TYR A 158 -1.96 12.75 -11.86
CA TYR A 158 -3.03 11.85 -12.29
C TYR A 158 -4.26 11.99 -11.39
N ALA A 159 -5.44 12.00 -12.01
CA ALA A 159 -6.70 11.99 -11.29
C ALA A 159 -7.14 10.55 -11.01
N MET A 160 -7.38 10.24 -9.74
CA MET A 160 -7.87 8.92 -9.34
C MET A 160 -9.35 8.74 -9.71
N PRO A 161 -9.74 7.53 -10.18
CA PRO A 161 -11.13 7.12 -10.16
C PRO A 161 -11.66 7.17 -8.72
N GLU A 162 -12.87 7.70 -8.51
CA GLU A 162 -13.47 7.74 -7.16
C GLU A 162 -13.46 6.35 -6.51
N ASP A 163 -13.12 6.31 -5.22
CA ASP A 163 -13.05 5.07 -4.46
C ASP A 163 -14.36 4.26 -4.54
N GLY A 164 -14.21 2.94 -4.61
CA GLY A 164 -15.32 2.01 -4.76
C GLY A 164 -16.01 2.00 -6.13
N LYS A 165 -15.61 2.85 -7.10
CA LYS A 165 -16.16 2.79 -8.48
C LYS A 165 -15.54 1.71 -9.35
N LEU A 166 -14.30 1.32 -9.09
CA LEU A 166 -13.63 0.25 -9.79
C LEU A 166 -13.68 -1.03 -8.96
N ASP A 167 -13.98 -2.15 -9.63
CA ASP A 167 -13.74 -3.47 -9.06
C ASP A 167 -12.24 -3.77 -9.02
N PHE A 168 -11.86 -4.91 -8.44
CA PHE A 168 -10.47 -5.32 -8.33
C PHE A 168 -9.72 -5.31 -9.66
N LEU A 169 -10.36 -5.83 -10.71
CA LEU A 169 -9.76 -5.88 -12.05
C LEU A 169 -9.57 -4.47 -12.62
N GLY A 170 -10.61 -3.64 -12.59
CA GLY A 170 -10.56 -2.28 -13.09
C GLY A 170 -9.50 -1.42 -12.39
N ARG A 171 -9.30 -1.59 -11.07
CA ARG A 171 -8.24 -0.90 -10.33
C ARG A 171 -6.85 -1.28 -10.85
N VAL A 172 -6.58 -2.58 -10.99
CA VAL A 172 -5.27 -3.04 -11.46
C VAL A 172 -5.02 -2.66 -12.92
N GLU A 173 -6.04 -2.69 -13.77
CA GLU A 173 -5.91 -2.21 -15.15
C GLU A 173 -5.57 -0.72 -15.24
N PHE A 174 -6.20 0.10 -14.39
CA PHE A 174 -5.83 1.51 -14.26
C PHE A 174 -4.38 1.67 -13.80
N LYS A 175 -3.95 0.91 -12.79
CA LYS A 175 -2.58 0.96 -12.26
C LYS A 175 -1.54 0.53 -13.30
N ILE A 176 -1.81 -0.49 -14.11
CA ILE A 176 -0.93 -0.90 -15.23
C ILE A 176 -0.76 0.25 -16.23
N ALA A 177 -1.86 0.88 -16.66
CA ALA A 177 -1.79 2.02 -17.57
C ALA A 177 -1.03 3.20 -16.95
N LEU A 178 -1.18 3.43 -15.64
CA LEU A 178 -0.42 4.45 -14.92
C LEU A 178 1.09 4.15 -14.92
N VAL A 179 1.50 2.89 -14.72
CA VAL A 179 2.93 2.53 -14.75
C VAL A 179 3.57 2.85 -16.09
N GLU A 180 2.88 2.54 -17.19
CA GLU A 180 3.37 2.80 -18.55
C GLU A 180 3.65 4.29 -18.80
N ASP A 181 2.90 5.18 -18.15
CA ASP A 181 3.10 6.62 -18.26
C ASP A 181 4.13 7.17 -17.25
N VAL A 182 4.20 6.62 -16.03
CA VAL A 182 5.07 7.10 -14.94
C VAL A 182 6.51 6.58 -15.06
N LEU A 183 6.70 5.34 -15.54
CA LEU A 183 8.01 4.70 -15.74
C LEU A 183 8.31 4.60 -17.25
N PRO A 184 8.83 5.67 -17.89
CA PRO A 184 9.18 5.59 -19.30
C PRO A 184 10.39 4.66 -19.48
N THR A 185 10.18 3.59 -20.26
CA THR A 185 11.21 2.66 -20.76
C THR A 185 12.34 3.35 -21.54
#